data_AF-A0A925FCS4-F1
#
_entry.id   AF-A0A925FCS4-F1
#
_cell.length_a   1.000
_cell.length_b   1.000
_cell.length_c   1.000
_cell.angle_alpha   90.00
_cell.angle_beta   90.00
_cell.angle_gamma   90.00
#
_symmetry.space_group_name_H-M   'P 1'
#
loop_
_entity.id
_entity.type
_entity.pdbx_description
1 polymer ?
#
loop_
_entity_poly.entity_id
_entity_poly.type
_entity_poly.pdbx_seq_one_letter_code
_entity_poly.pdbx_strand_id
1 'polypeptide(L)'
;MKKLLIFCLLLIANCQLASAQCAMCRSTVESTLSDGRYVNGSGLNTGILYMLATPYLAVAVVGYLWWRSSRRARDKRLAISRQVRGAMN
;
A
#
# COMPACT_ATOMS: atom_id res chain seq x y z
N MET A 1 16.51 20.77 17.46
CA MET A 1 16.10 19.80 18.50
C MET A 1 14.67 19.97 18.98
N LYS A 2 14.17 21.20 19.22
CA LYS A 2 12.77 21.45 19.63
C LYS A 2 11.70 20.88 18.68
N LYS A 3 11.90 20.96 17.36
CA LYS A 3 10.99 20.37 16.36
C LYS A 3 10.91 18.83 16.42
N LEU A 4 12.06 18.19 16.69
CA LEU A 4 12.13 16.74 16.87
C LEU A 4 11.44 16.31 18.17
N LEU A 5 11.60 17.12 19.23
CA LEU A 5 10.96 16.89 20.53
C LEU A 5 9.43 17.05 20.42
N ILE A 6 8.95 18.06 19.72
CA ILE A 6 7.52 18.26 19.42
C ILE A 6 6.97 17.09 18.58
N PHE A 7 7.73 16.63 17.58
CA PHE A 7 7.35 15.48 16.75
C PHE A 7 7.26 14.18 17.57
N CYS A 8 8.23 13.91 18.45
CA CYS A 8 8.18 12.77 19.35
C CYS A 8 7.02 12.87 20.36
N LEU A 9 6.74 14.06 20.89
CA LEU A 9 5.63 14.30 21.81
C LEU A 9 4.27 14.05 21.13
N LEU A 10 4.12 14.51 19.88
CA LEU A 10 2.93 14.25 19.05
C LEU A 10 2.76 12.75 18.75
N LEU A 11 3.84 12.04 18.45
CA LEU A 11 3.82 10.59 18.24
C LEU A 11 3.36 9.81 19.48
N ILE A 12 3.87 10.19 20.66
CA ILE A 12 3.51 9.55 21.93
C ILE A 12 2.05 9.86 22.31
N ALA A 13 1.58 11.10 22.09
CA ALA A 13 0.20 11.49 22.34
C ALA A 13 -0.81 10.72 21.46
N ASN A 14 -0.43 10.38 20.23
CA ASN A 14 -1.25 9.58 19.32
C ASN A 14 -1.16 8.06 19.57
N CYS A 15 -0.25 7.60 20.44
CA CYS A 15 -0.14 6.18 20.79
C CYS A 15 -1.38 5.67 21.55
N GLN A 16 -2.08 6.55 22.30
CA GLN A 16 -3.32 6.19 22.99
C GLN A 16 -4.50 5.94 22.05
N LEU A 17 -4.48 6.50 20.82
CA LEU A 17 -5.47 6.20 19.79
C LEU A 17 -5.29 4.79 19.20
N ALA A 18 -4.13 4.13 19.38
CA ALA A 18 -3.95 2.74 18.97
C ALA A 18 -4.76 1.76 19.84
N SER A 19 -5.05 2.11 21.10
CA SER A 19 -5.98 1.36 21.97
C SER A 19 -7.45 1.49 21.50
N ALA A 20 -7.78 2.56 20.79
CA ALA A 20 -9.10 2.82 20.22
C ALA A 20 -9.28 2.26 18.79
N GLN A 21 -8.20 1.82 18.11
CA GLN A 21 -8.31 1.11 16.82
C GLN A 21 -9.04 -0.23 16.92
N CYS A 22 -9.37 -0.67 18.13
CA CYS A 22 -10.11 -1.88 18.39
C CYS A 22 -11.63 -1.65 18.54
N ALA A 23 -12.14 -0.42 18.68
CA ALA A 23 -13.59 -0.21 18.83
C ALA A 23 -14.35 -0.43 17.51
N MET A 24 -13.78 -0.02 16.37
CA MET A 24 -14.43 -0.13 15.06
C MET A 24 -14.54 -1.60 14.59
N CYS A 25 -13.48 -2.37 14.78
CA CYS A 25 -13.48 -3.82 14.50
C CYS A 25 -14.31 -4.60 15.52
N ARG A 26 -14.28 -4.22 16.81
CA ARG A 26 -15.05 -4.90 17.88
C ARG A 26 -16.54 -4.67 17.75
N SER A 27 -17.01 -3.46 17.42
CA SER A 27 -18.44 -3.19 17.21
C SER A 27 -19.02 -3.97 16.03
N THR A 28 -18.23 -4.21 14.98
CA THR A 28 -18.64 -5.02 13.81
C THR A 28 -18.72 -6.51 14.16
N VAL A 29 -17.82 -7.00 15.03
CA VAL A 29 -17.84 -8.38 15.51
C VAL A 29 -18.97 -8.61 16.50
N GLU A 30 -19.19 -7.69 17.44
CA GLU A 30 -20.24 -7.78 18.47
C GLU A 30 -21.66 -7.76 17.86
N SER A 31 -21.89 -6.95 16.82
CA SER A 31 -23.17 -6.94 16.10
C SER A 31 -23.43 -8.25 15.35
N THR A 32 -22.37 -8.87 14.81
CA THR A 32 -22.47 -10.16 14.11
C THR A 32 -22.72 -11.33 15.08
N LEU A 33 -22.12 -11.28 16.28
CA LEU A 33 -22.38 -12.24 17.37
C LEU A 33 -23.79 -12.09 17.96
N SER A 34 -24.27 -10.86 18.14
CA SER A 34 -25.62 -10.59 18.68
C SER A 34 -26.75 -11.06 17.76
N ASP A 35 -26.51 -11.11 16.44
CA ASP A 35 -27.45 -11.63 15.44
C ASP A 35 -27.43 -13.18 15.31
N GLY A 36 -26.74 -13.89 16.19
CA GLY A 36 -26.75 -15.36 16.27
C GLY A 36 -25.99 -16.09 15.16
N ARG A 37 -25.27 -15.36 14.29
CA ARG A 37 -24.38 -15.96 13.29
C ARG A 37 -22.95 -15.94 13.83
N TYR A 38 -22.52 -17.07 14.39
CA TYR A 38 -21.12 -17.32 14.76
C TYR A 38 -20.21 -17.15 13.52
N VAL A 39 -19.71 -15.94 13.27
CA VAL A 39 -18.66 -15.70 12.29
C VAL A 39 -17.34 -15.69 13.04
N ASN A 40 -16.74 -16.88 13.09
CA ASN A 40 -15.44 -17.18 13.67
C ASN A 40 -14.42 -16.05 13.45
N GLY A 41 -13.62 -15.73 14.47
CA GLY A 41 -12.55 -14.73 14.45
C GLY A 41 -11.46 -14.92 13.38
N SER A 42 -11.57 -15.95 12.53
CA SER A 42 -10.77 -16.17 11.33
C SER A 42 -10.94 -15.07 10.28
N GLY A 43 -12.12 -14.44 10.17
CA GLY A 43 -12.37 -13.38 9.17
C GLY A 43 -11.55 -12.10 9.42
N LEU A 44 -11.23 -11.79 10.68
CA LEU A 44 -10.49 -10.59 11.05
C LEU A 44 -9.01 -10.67 10.64
N ASN A 45 -8.36 -11.81 10.89
CA ASN A 45 -6.97 -12.03 10.47
C ASN A 45 -6.83 -11.98 8.94
N THR A 46 -7.83 -12.49 8.20
CA THR A 46 -7.88 -12.37 6.74
C THR A 46 -8.01 -10.91 6.31
N GLY A 47 -8.84 -10.11 6.99
CA GLY A 47 -8.98 -8.67 6.71
C GLY A 47 -7.68 -7.88 6.92
N ILE A 48 -6.95 -8.17 8.00
CA ILE A 48 -5.64 -7.54 8.29
C ILE A 48 -4.63 -7.88 7.19
N LEU A 49 -4.52 -9.17 6.81
CA LEU A 49 -3.63 -9.59 5.73
C LEU A 49 -4.00 -8.96 4.39
N TYR A 50 -5.30 -8.81 4.10
CA TYR A 50 -5.78 -8.17 2.87
C TYR A 50 -5.41 -6.69 2.80
N MET A 51 -5.63 -5.95 3.89
CA MET A 51 -5.27 -4.53 3.99
C MET A 51 -3.76 -4.30 3.96
N LEU A 52 -2.97 -5.22 4.53
CA LEU A 52 -1.51 -5.18 4.43
C LEU A 52 -1.03 -5.48 3.01
N ALA A 53 -1.57 -6.50 2.35
CA ALA A 53 -1.12 -6.93 1.02
C ALA A 53 -1.48 -5.93 -0.09
N THR A 54 -2.65 -5.28 0.02
CA THR A 54 -3.18 -4.35 -1.00
C THR A 54 -2.19 -3.26 -1.43
N PRO A 55 -1.57 -2.47 -0.52
CA PRO A 55 -0.63 -1.42 -0.93
C PRO A 55 0.61 -1.98 -1.65
N TYR A 56 1.16 -3.12 -1.22
CA TYR A 56 2.31 -3.73 -1.88
C TYR A 56 1.96 -4.24 -3.28
N LEU A 57 0.79 -4.85 -3.44
CA LEU A 57 0.31 -5.30 -4.75
C LEU A 57 0.04 -4.12 -5.69
N ALA A 58 -0.57 -3.05 -5.19
CA ALA A 58 -0.81 -1.84 -5.97
C ALA A 58 0.51 -1.22 -6.49
N VAL A 59 1.52 -1.10 -5.62
CA VAL A 59 2.84 -0.59 -5.99
C VAL A 59 3.52 -1.52 -7.00
N ALA A 60 3.45 -2.83 -6.82
CA ALA A 60 4.02 -3.81 -7.75
C ALA A 60 3.39 -3.70 -9.15
N VAL A 61 2.07 -3.56 -9.24
CA VAL A 61 1.35 -3.40 -10.51
C VAL A 61 1.75 -2.11 -11.21
N VAL A 62 1.69 -0.98 -10.49
CA VAL A 62 2.05 0.34 -11.06
C VAL A 62 3.52 0.35 -11.50
N GLY A 63 4.42 -0.17 -10.66
CA GLY A 63 5.85 -0.27 -10.97
C GLY A 63 6.12 -1.13 -12.20
N TYR A 64 5.44 -2.28 -12.32
CA TYR A 64 5.56 -3.16 -13.49
C TYR A 64 5.07 -2.48 -14.78
N LEU A 65 3.91 -1.83 -14.74
CA LEU A 65 3.36 -1.10 -15.89
C LEU A 65 4.28 0.04 -16.33
N TRP A 66 4.81 0.80 -15.37
CA TRP A 66 5.75 1.89 -15.63
C TRP A 66 7.05 1.37 -16.26
N TRP A 67 7.63 0.30 -15.71
CA TRP A 67 8.83 -0.32 -16.25
C TRP A 67 8.60 -0.83 -17.68
N ARG A 68 7.49 -1.52 -17.92
CA ARG A 68 7.14 -2.04 -19.26
C ARG A 68 6.98 -0.90 -20.29
N SER A 69 6.32 0.19 -19.91
CA SER A 69 6.16 1.36 -20.77
C SER A 69 7.50 2.03 -21.07
N SER A 70 8.33 2.20 -20.04
CA SER A 70 9.64 2.84 -20.15
C SER A 70 10.61 2.06 -21.04
N ARG A 71 10.60 0.72 -21.00
CA ARG A 71 11.41 -0.11 -21.90
C ARG A 71 11.01 0.05 -23.36
N ARG A 72 9.70 0.02 -23.66
CA ARG A 72 9.20 0.22 -25.03
C ARG A 72 9.58 1.60 -25.58
N ALA A 73 9.54 2.64 -24.74
CA ALA A 73 9.97 3.98 -25.14
C ALA A 73 11.48 4.02 -25.44
N ARG A 74 12.32 3.40 -24.60
CA ARG A 74 13.77 3.28 -24.83
C ARG A 74 14.09 2.52 -26.10
N ASP A 75 13.45 1.38 -26.34
CA ASP A 75 13.70 0.54 -27.51
C ASP A 75 13.39 1.29 -28.82
N LYS A 76 12.28 2.06 -28.85
CA LYS A 76 11.95 2.94 -29.99
C LYS A 76 13.01 4.02 -30.22
N ARG A 77 13.50 4.67 -29.15
CA ARG A 77 14.56 5.68 -29.27
C ARG A 77 15.88 5.08 -29.75
N LEU A 78 16.21 3.87 -29.28
CA LEU A 78 17.40 3.14 -29.72
C LEU A 78 17.30 2.71 -31.19
N ALA A 79 16.11 2.32 -31.66
CA ALA A 79 15.88 2.01 -33.06
C ALA A 79 16.11 3.25 -33.95
N ILE A 80 15.55 4.40 -33.56
CA ILE A 80 15.73 5.68 -34.27
C ILE A 80 17.22 6.10 -34.26
N SER A 81 17.90 6.00 -33.10
CA SER A 81 19.31 6.41 -33.01
C SER A 81 20.24 5.55 -33.87
N ARG A 82 19.92 4.25 -34.03
CA ARG A 82 20.66 3.35 -34.95
C ARG A 82 20.46 3.75 -36.41
N GLN A 83 19.22 4.08 -36.80
CA GLN A 83 18.92 4.53 -38.17
C GLN A 83 19.66 5.83 -38.50
N VAL A 84 19.62 6.83 -37.60
CA VAL A 84 20.34 8.10 -37.79
C VAL A 84 21.85 7.87 -37.89
N ARG A 85 22.42 7.04 -37.02
CA ARG A 85 23.87 6.72 -37.07
C ARG A 85 24.26 6.02 -38.36
N GLY A 86 23.42 5.13 -38.88
CA GLY A 86 23.65 4.49 -40.18
C GLY A 86 23.55 5.42 -41.38
N ALA A 87 22.80 6.52 -41.26
CA ALA A 87 22.69 7.55 -42.30
C ALA A 87 23.83 8.60 -42.26
N MET A 88 24.61 8.64 -41.16
CA MET A 88 25.72 9.57 -40.97
C MET A 88 27.09 9.00 -41.38
N ASN A 89 27.18 7.68 -41.60
CA ASN A 89 28.36 6.99 -42.12
C ASN A 89 28.16 6.64 -43.58
#